data_AF-A0A7J8IVX3-F1
#
_entry.id   AF-A0A7J8IVX3-F1
#
_cell.length_a   1.000
_cell.length_b   1.000
_cell.length_c   1.000
_cell.angle_alpha   90.00
_cell.angle_beta   90.00
_cell.angle_gamma   90.00
#
_symmetry.space_group_name_H-M   'P 1'
#
loop_
_entity.id
_entity.type
_entity.pdbx_description
1 polymer ?
#
loop_
_entity_poly.entity_id
_entity_poly.type
_entity_poly.pdbx_seq_one_letter_code
_entity_poly.pdbx_strand_id
1 'polypeptide(L)'
;MALRTVRRVLCIKEVEILNLMSIDWQCPFEDFVSPPSVNGNLLNISVKDQSLFHKKDSANQAFLRKIYLQNATTAERARRAIEDAQSMRHQQKLMKQSSLKLLRPQMPF
;
A
#
# COMPACT_ATOMS: atom_id res chain seq x y z
N MET A 1 -5.91 -10.02 -13.36
CA MET A 1 -5.13 -9.15 -12.45
C MET A 1 -5.39 -9.59 -11.01
N ALA A 2 -4.34 -9.71 -10.20
CA ALA A 2 -4.43 -10.10 -8.79
C ALA A 2 -3.82 -9.02 -7.87
N LEU A 3 -4.33 -8.91 -6.64
CA LEU A 3 -3.87 -7.95 -5.64
C LEU A 3 -3.33 -8.68 -4.40
N ARG A 4 -2.15 -8.28 -3.91
CA ARG A 4 -1.54 -8.84 -2.68
C ARG A 4 -1.14 -7.74 -1.70
N THR A 5 -1.40 -7.97 -0.40
CA THR A 5 -1.25 -6.97 0.67
C THR A 5 -0.51 -7.56 1.88
N VAL A 6 0.82 -7.43 1.93
CA VAL A 6 1.61 -7.88 3.11
C VAL A 6 2.28 -6.69 3.80
N ARG A 7 3.20 -6.02 3.09
CA ARG A 7 3.86 -4.77 3.55
C ARG A 7 3.69 -3.62 2.57
N ARG A 8 3.04 -3.91 1.44
CA ARG A 8 2.83 -3.07 0.28
C ARG A 8 1.63 -3.65 -0.46
N VAL A 9 0.99 -2.82 -1.26
CA VAL A 9 0.07 -3.28 -2.29
C VAL A 9 0.88 -3.71 -3.50
N LEU A 10 0.54 -4.87 -4.07
CA LEU A 10 1.16 -5.41 -5.28
C LEU A 10 0.05 -5.75 -6.28
N CYS A 11 0.08 -5.13 -7.46
CA CYS A 11 -0.76 -5.46 -8.60
C CYS A 11 0.02 -6.40 -9.52
N ILE A 12 -0.52 -7.60 -9.73
CA ILE A 12 0.09 -8.64 -10.57
C ILE A 12 -0.79 -8.84 -11.80
N LYS A 13 -0.16 -8.82 -12.98
CA LYS A 13 -0.80 -9.13 -14.26
C LYS A 13 -0.13 -10.35 -14.88
N GLU A 14 -0.96 -11.23 -15.42
CA GLU A 14 -0.51 -12.37 -16.23
C GLU A 14 -0.13 -11.89 -17.63
N VAL A 15 1.01 -12.36 -18.13
CA VAL A 15 1.53 -12.06 -19.46
C VAL A 15 1.30 -13.30 -20.33
N GLU A 16 0.21 -13.26 -21.11
CA GLU A 16 -0.34 -14.42 -21.84
C GLU A 16 0.67 -15.12 -22.76
N ILE A 17 1.53 -14.37 -23.45
CA ILE A 17 2.50 -14.94 -24.41
C ILE A 17 3.57 -15.80 -23.72
N LEU A 18 3.89 -15.49 -22.47
CA LEU A 18 4.97 -16.15 -21.72
C LEU A 18 4.44 -17.03 -20.59
N ASN A 19 3.12 -17.01 -20.33
CA ASN A 19 2.49 -17.62 -19.16
C ASN A 19 3.20 -17.24 -17.83
N LEU A 20 3.71 -16.01 -17.76
CA LEU A 20 4.46 -15.48 -16.62
C LEU A 20 3.62 -14.46 -15.85
N MET A 21 3.77 -14.45 -14.53
CA MET A 21 3.23 -13.38 -13.69
C MET A 21 4.22 -12.21 -13.61
N SER A 22 3.74 -11.01 -13.92
CA SER A 22 4.51 -9.76 -13.84
C SER A 22 3.90 -8.80 -12.82
N ILE A 23 4.75 -7.99 -12.19
CA ILE A 23 4.31 -6.91 -11.31
C ILE A 23 4.00 -5.70 -12.19
N ASP A 24 2.73 -5.31 -12.25
CA ASP A 24 2.26 -4.11 -12.97
C ASP A 24 2.50 -2.85 -12.14
N TRP A 25 2.29 -2.94 -10.82
CA TRP A 25 2.45 -1.80 -9.92
C TRP A 25 2.65 -2.26 -8.47
N GLN A 26 3.38 -1.47 -7.69
CA GLN A 26 3.52 -1.69 -6.25
C GLN A 26 3.60 -0.37 -5.47
N CYS A 27 3.11 -0.38 -4.22
CA CYS A 27 3.23 0.77 -3.32
C CYS A 27 3.31 0.34 -1.85
N PRO A 28 4.32 0.79 -1.08
CA PRO A 28 4.34 0.65 0.37
C PRO A 28 3.13 1.30 1.03
N PHE A 29 2.72 0.80 2.20
CA PHE A 29 1.59 1.39 2.93
C PHE A 29 1.91 2.79 3.47
N GLU A 30 3.18 3.06 3.75
CA GLU A 30 3.69 4.34 4.27
C GLU A 30 3.58 5.50 3.28
N ASP A 31 3.37 5.17 2.00
CA ASP A 31 3.24 6.15 0.92
C ASP A 31 1.79 6.51 0.63
N PHE A 32 0.83 5.93 1.36
CA PHE A 32 -0.58 6.28 1.22
C PHE A 32 -0.83 7.68 1.80
N VAL A 33 -1.52 8.52 1.04
CA VAL A 33 -1.89 9.88 1.46
C VAL A 33 -3.27 9.90 2.11
N SER A 34 -4.15 8.98 1.71
CA SER A 34 -5.48 8.80 2.28
C SER A 34 -5.87 7.32 2.31
N PRO A 35 -6.89 6.91 3.07
CA PRO A 35 -7.45 5.58 2.99
C PRO A 35 -7.87 5.21 1.56
N PRO A 36 -7.72 3.94 1.14
CA PRO A 36 -8.19 3.49 -0.16
C PRO A 36 -9.72 3.55 -0.24
N SER A 37 -10.26 3.81 -1.42
CA SER A 37 -11.71 3.88 -1.66
C SER A 37 -12.12 3.05 -2.87
N VAL A 38 -13.41 2.69 -2.94
CA VAL A 38 -13.96 1.89 -4.03
C VAL A 38 -15.14 2.63 -4.68
N ASN A 39 -15.20 2.58 -6.01
CA ASN A 39 -16.36 3.00 -6.79
C ASN A 39 -16.70 1.90 -7.79
N GLY A 40 -17.76 1.12 -7.52
CA GLY A 40 -18.06 -0.08 -8.31
C GLY A 40 -16.91 -1.09 -8.25
N ASN A 41 -16.37 -1.49 -9.40
CA ASN A 41 -15.21 -2.38 -9.49
C ASN A 41 -13.85 -1.64 -9.52
N LEU A 42 -13.86 -0.32 -9.32
CA LEU A 42 -12.67 0.52 -9.31
C LEU A 42 -12.15 0.73 -7.89
N LEU A 43 -10.93 0.26 -7.61
CA LEU A 43 -10.20 0.57 -6.39
C LEU A 43 -9.29 1.79 -6.63
N ASN A 44 -9.44 2.80 -5.78
CA ASN A 44 -8.67 4.04 -5.79
C ASN A 44 -7.66 4.04 -4.63
N ILE A 45 -6.40 4.31 -4.94
CA ILE A 45 -5.32 4.42 -3.95
C ILE A 45 -4.60 5.74 -4.15
N SER A 46 -4.73 6.65 -3.18
CA SER A 46 -3.99 7.92 -3.16
C SER A 46 -2.61 7.69 -2.57
N VAL A 47 -1.56 7.91 -3.37
CA VAL A 47 -0.16 7.71 -2.98
C VAL A 47 0.63 9.01 -3.12
N LYS A 48 1.73 9.13 -2.37
CA LYS A 48 2.68 10.22 -2.55
C LYS A 48 3.27 10.12 -3.95
N ASP A 49 3.37 11.23 -4.66
CA ASP A 49 4.10 11.26 -5.93
C ASP A 49 5.58 10.94 -5.65
N GLN A 50 6.10 9.89 -6.30
CA GLN A 50 7.50 9.47 -6.22
C GLN A 50 8.27 9.80 -7.50
N SER A 51 7.67 10.55 -8.43
CA SER A 51 8.34 10.91 -9.67
C SER A 51 9.56 11.80 -9.38
N LEU A 52 10.75 11.29 -9.69
CA LEU A 52 12.01 12.04 -9.64
C LEU A 52 12.09 13.12 -10.73
N PHE A 53 11.05 13.27 -11.57
CA PHE A 53 11.12 13.96 -12.86
C PHE A 53 10.14 15.16 -13.02
N HIS A 54 9.49 15.63 -11.96
CA HIS A 54 8.67 16.84 -12.06
C HIS A 54 9.40 18.10 -11.58
N LYS A 55 9.34 19.13 -12.43
CA LYS A 55 9.94 20.45 -12.24
C LYS A 55 9.45 21.07 -10.94
N LYS A 56 10.37 21.82 -10.32
CA LYS A 56 10.33 22.59 -9.06
C LYS A 56 9.17 23.61 -8.99
N ASP A 57 7.92 23.19 -9.11
CA ASP A 57 6.73 24.03 -8.85
C ASP A 57 5.47 23.27 -8.38
N SER A 58 5.44 21.93 -8.37
CA SER A 58 4.29 21.17 -7.85
C SER A 58 4.52 20.72 -6.40
N ALA A 59 4.17 21.58 -5.45
CA ALA A 59 4.15 21.20 -4.04
C ALA A 59 3.18 20.01 -3.81
N ASN A 60 3.70 18.88 -3.31
CA ASN A 60 2.95 17.81 -2.64
C ASN A 60 1.68 17.27 -3.35
N GLN A 61 1.69 17.10 -4.67
CA GLN A 61 0.51 16.54 -5.35
C GLN A 61 0.42 15.02 -5.09
N ALA A 62 -0.67 14.57 -4.46
CA ALA A 62 -0.95 13.15 -4.31
C ALA A 62 -1.29 12.53 -5.68
N PHE A 63 -0.67 11.40 -6.02
CA PHE A 63 -0.99 10.63 -7.22
C PHE A 63 -2.11 9.62 -6.93
N LEU A 64 -3.18 9.64 -7.73
CA LEU A 64 -4.29 8.71 -7.58
C LEU A 64 -4.13 7.50 -8.50
N ARG A 65 -3.80 6.33 -7.94
CA ARG A 65 -3.77 5.08 -8.69
C ARG A 65 -5.18 4.47 -8.76
N LYS A 66 -5.63 4.21 -9.99
CA LYS A 66 -6.91 3.57 -10.31
C LYS A 66 -6.67 2.12 -10.74
N ILE A 67 -7.33 1.18 -10.07
CA ILE A 67 -7.14 -0.27 -10.26
C ILE A 67 -8.50 -0.91 -10.54
N TYR A 68 -8.72 -1.37 -11.77
CA TYR A 68 -9.97 -2.05 -12.16
C TYR A 68 -9.92 -3.53 -11.80
N LEU A 69 -10.82 -3.96 -10.92
CA LEU A 69 -10.94 -5.34 -10.48
C LEU A 69 -12.11 -6.03 -11.19
N GLN A 70 -12.17 -7.35 -11.03
CA GLN A 70 -13.14 -8.19 -11.75
C GLN A 70 -14.60 -7.74 -11.52
N ASN A 71 -14.94 -7.36 -10.29
CA ASN A 71 -16.28 -6.90 -9.92
C ASN A 71 -16.20 -6.08 -8.62
N ALA A 72 -17.33 -5.47 -8.24
CA ALA A 72 -17.43 -4.62 -7.05
C ALA A 72 -17.12 -5.39 -5.74
N THR A 73 -17.55 -6.64 -5.65
CA THR A 73 -17.28 -7.50 -4.48
C THR A 73 -15.78 -7.74 -4.30
N THR A 74 -15.06 -8.00 -5.39
CA THR A 74 -13.60 -8.16 -5.38
C THR A 74 -12.91 -6.84 -5.02
N ALA A 75 -13.41 -5.70 -5.49
CA ALA A 75 -12.87 -4.38 -5.13
C ALA A 75 -13.04 -4.06 -3.64
N GLU A 76 -14.21 -4.34 -3.09
CA GLU A 76 -14.49 -4.13 -1.67
C GLU A 76 -13.67 -5.08 -0.78
N ARG A 77 -13.53 -6.35 -1.18
CA ARG A 77 -12.65 -7.31 -0.49
C ARG A 77 -11.19 -6.84 -0.50
N ALA A 78 -10.72 -6.33 -1.63
CA ALA A 78 -9.38 -5.77 -1.76
C ALA A 78 -9.17 -4.56 -0.85
N ARG A 79 -10.13 -3.63 -0.80
CA ARG A 79 -10.08 -2.46 0.10
C ARG A 79 -9.93 -2.89 1.56
N ARG A 80 -10.78 -3.81 2.03
CA ARG A 80 -10.73 -4.35 3.40
C ARG A 80 -9.40 -5.03 3.70
N ALA A 81 -8.91 -5.86 2.78
CA ALA A 81 -7.62 -6.54 2.95
C ALA A 81 -6.43 -5.57 3.02
N ILE A 82 -6.52 -4.39 2.39
CA ILE A 82 -5.51 -3.32 2.54
C ILE A 82 -5.61 -2.71 3.94
N GLU A 83 -6.82 -2.34 4.38
CA GLU A 83 -7.06 -1.71 5.69
C GLU A 83 -6.67 -2.62 6.86
N ASP A 84 -7.01 -3.90 6.78
CA ASP A 84 -6.62 -4.92 7.75
C ASP A 84 -5.09 -5.05 7.81
N ALA A 85 -4.43 -5.15 6.65
CA ALA A 85 -2.98 -5.25 6.59
C ALA A 85 -2.27 -3.99 7.14
N GLN A 86 -2.82 -2.80 6.87
CA GLN A 86 -2.32 -1.54 7.45
C GLN A 86 -2.48 -1.53 8.97
N SER A 87 -3.64 -1.94 9.49
CA SER A 87 -3.94 -1.98 10.92
C SER A 87 -3.04 -2.98 11.66
N MET A 88 -2.92 -4.21 11.14
CA MET A 88 -2.02 -5.23 11.67
C MET A 88 -0.58 -4.74 11.73
N ARG A 89 -0.12 -4.05 10.67
CA ARG A 89 1.23 -3.48 10.61
C ARG A 89 1.43 -2.37 11.64
N HIS A 90 0.45 -1.49 11.80
CA HIS A 90 0.49 -0.43 12.80
C HIS A 90 0.60 -1.02 14.21
N GLN A 91 -0.25 -2.00 14.54
CA GLN A 91 -0.21 -2.69 15.83
C GLN A 91 1.13 -3.40 16.07
N GLN A 92 1.66 -4.11 15.06
CA GLN A 92 2.99 -4.75 15.16
C GLN A 92 4.11 -3.72 15.39
N LYS A 93 4.04 -2.54 14.78
CA LYS A 93 5.03 -1.48 14.98
C LYS A 93 4.97 -0.93 16.41
N LEU A 94 3.76 -0.74 16.96
CA LEU A 94 3.56 -0.30 18.33
C LEU A 94 4.13 -1.30 19.34
N MET A 95 3.81 -2.59 19.17
CA MET A 95 4.31 -3.66 20.04
C MET A 95 5.85 -3.77 20.04
N LYS A 96 6.48 -3.60 18.88
CA LYS A 96 7.94 -3.59 18.79
C LYS A 96 8.56 -2.38 19.49
N GLN A 97 7.95 -1.20 19.37
CA GLN A 97 8.47 -0.01 20.04
C GLN A 97 8.33 -0.06 21.56
N SER A 98 7.24 -0.61 22.09
CA SER A 98 7.09 -0.77 23.55
C SER A 98 8.13 -1.72 24.12
N SER A 99 8.38 -2.87 23.47
CA SER A 99 9.43 -3.81 23.89
C SER A 99 10.82 -3.19 23.86
N LEU A 100 11.15 -2.39 22.84
CA LEU A 100 12.46 -1.71 22.74
C LEU A 100 12.64 -0.62 23.81
N LYS A 101 11.58 0.11 24.18
CA LYS A 101 11.64 1.08 25.29
C LYS A 101 11.87 0.41 26.63
N LEU A 102 11.28 -0.77 26.84
CA LEU A 102 11.45 -1.56 28.06
C LEU A 102 12.88 -2.13 28.21
N LEU A 103 13.58 -2.35 27.10
CA LEU A 103 14.91 -2.95 27.05
C LEU A 103 16.05 -1.91 26.95
N ARG A 104 15.78 -0.60 27.06
CA ARG A 104 16.87 0.38 27.12
C ARG A 104 17.72 0.11 28.37
N PRO A 105 19.01 -0.24 28.23
CA PRO A 105 19.88 -0.41 29.39
C PRO A 105 19.96 0.92 30.13
N GLN A 106 19.70 0.94 31.44
CA GLN A 106 20.13 2.05 32.27
C GLN A 106 21.66 2.04 32.20
N MET A 107 22.26 3.02 31.53
CA MET A 107 23.71 3.17 31.54
C MET A 107 24.14 3.50 32.97
N PRO A 108 25.07 2.75 33.58
CA PRO A 108 25.68 3.15 34.84
C PRO A 108 26.51 4.42 34.57
N PHE A 109 26.33 5.43 35.42
CA PHE A 109 27.20 6.61 35.48
C PHE A 109 28.56 6.24 36.06
#